data_AF-A0A661UXS7-F1
#
_entry.id   AF-A0A661UXS7-F1
#
_cell.length_a   1.000
_cell.length_b   1.000
_cell.length_c   1.000
_cell.angle_alpha   90.00
_cell.angle_beta   90.00
_cell.angle_gamma   90.00
#
_symmetry.space_group_name_H-M   'P 1'
#
loop_
_entity.id
_entity.type
_entity.pdbx_description
1 polymer ?
#
loop_
_entity_poly.entity_id
_entity_poly.type
_entity_poly.pdbx_seq_one_letter_code
_entity_poly.pdbx_strand_id
1 'polypeptide(L)' 'MRPPGPLEIGLILLIVLIIFGAGKLPQVFRSAGQGLREFQKAKQGEFDEAKPAEKSKKRKSTKKS' A
#
# COMPACT_ATOMS: atom_id res chain seq x y z
N MET A 1 20.79 1.22 -24.01
CA MET A 1 20.40 0.44 -22.81
C MET A 1 18.91 0.18 -22.90
N ARG A 2 18.48 -1.08 -23.08
CA ARG A 2 17.06 -1.41 -23.16
C ARG A 2 16.52 -1.53 -21.73
N PRO A 3 15.44 -0.82 -21.36
CA PRO A 3 14.83 -1.02 -20.06
C PRO A 3 14.29 -2.46 -19.99
N PRO A 4 14.40 -3.13 -18.83
CA PRO A 4 13.81 -4.45 -18.67
C PRO A 4 12.30 -4.36 -18.92
N GLY A 5 11.81 -5.27 -19.75
CA GLY A 5 10.41 -5.38 -20.08
C GLY A 5 9.57 -5.81 -18.87
N PRO A 6 8.23 -5.70 -18.99
CA PRO A 6 7.31 -6.08 -17.92
C PRO A 6 7.51 -7.52 -17.42
N LEU A 7 7.93 -8.44 -18.29
CA LEU A 7 8.22 -9.84 -17.94
C LEU A 7 9.45 -9.98 -17.03
N GLU A 8 10.53 -9.26 -17.31
CA GLU A 8 11.76 -9.29 -16.51
C GLU A 8 11.53 -8.67 -15.13
N ILE A 9 10.78 -7.55 -15.08
CA ILE A 9 10.37 -6.91 -13.82
C ILE A 9 9.50 -7.87 -12.98
N GLY A 10 8.57 -8.59 -13.62
CA GLY A 10 7.74 -9.59 -12.95
C GLY A 10 8.55 -10.73 -12.33
N LEU A 11 9.58 -11.21 -13.03
CA LEU A 11 10.46 -12.28 -12.53
C LEU A 11 11.26 -11.82 -11.31
N ILE A 12 11.80 -10.60 -11.32
CA ILE A 12 12.53 -10.02 -10.18
C ILE A 12 11.59 -9.87 -8.98
N LEU A 13 10.38 -9.33 -9.20
CA LEU A 13 9.37 -9.21 -8.15
C LEU A 13 9.03 -10.57 -7.53
N LEU A 14 8.92 -11.62 -8.34
CA LEU A 14 8.63 -12.97 -7.85
C LEU A 14 9.72 -13.46 -6.89
N ILE A 15 11.01 -13.28 -7.23
CA ILE A 15 12.14 -13.67 -6.37
C ILE A 15 12.10 -12.89 -5.05
N VAL A 16 11.88 -11.57 -5.11
CA VAL A 16 11.74 -10.71 -3.93
C VAL A 16 10.56 -11.18 -3.07
N LEU A 17 9.42 -11.53 -3.68
CA LEU A 17 8.25 -12.05 -2.98
C LEU A 17 8.51 -13.40 -2.30
N ILE A 18 9.41 -14.24 -2.81
CA ILE A 18 9.78 -15.50 -2.16
C ILE A 18 10.62 -15.22 -0.91
N ILE A 19 11.59 -14.31 -0.99
CA ILE A 19 12.47 -13.96 0.13
C ILE A 19 11.71 -13.22 1.23
N PHE A 20 10.94 -12.20 0.86
CA PHE A 20 10.23 -11.34 1.81
C PHE A 20 8.82 -11.85 2.13
N GLY A 21 8.21 -12.65 1.27
CA GLY A 21 6.81 -13.07 1.36
C GLY A 21 5.83 -12.07 0.72
N ALA A 22 4.79 -12.59 0.05
CA ALA A 22 3.74 -11.80 -0.61
C ALA A 22 2.98 -10.83 0.32
N GLY A 23 3.00 -11.07 1.64
CA GLY A 23 2.33 -10.21 2.63
C GLY A 23 3.17 -9.05 3.16
N LYS A 24 4.51 -9.11 3.08
CA LYS A 24 5.40 -8.11 3.69
C LYS A 24 5.49 -6.83 2.86
N LEU A 25 5.62 -6.94 1.54
CA LEU A 25 5.59 -5.79 0.63
C LEU A 25 4.34 -4.90 0.87
N PRO A 26 3.10 -5.42 0.74
CA PRO A 26 1.90 -4.59 0.91
C PRO A 26 1.76 -4.04 2.33
N GLN A 27 2.24 -4.75 3.35
CA GLN A 27 2.24 -4.25 4.73
C GLN A 27 3.15 -3.03 4.89
N VAL A 28 4.38 -3.11 4.38
CA VAL A 28 5.35 -1.99 4.41
C VAL A 28 4.85 -0.81 3.59
N PHE A 29 4.33 -1.04 2.38
CA PHE A 29 3.74 0.03 1.57
C PHE A 29 2.55 0.71 2.26
N ARG A 30 1.73 -0.05 3.00
CA ARG A 30 0.57 0.51 3.71
C ARG A 30 1.00 1.40 4.88
N SER A 31 1.98 0.97 5.67
CA SER A 31 2.56 1.77 6.76
C SER A 31 3.32 2.99 6.23
N ALA A 32 4.15 2.82 5.21
CA ALA A 32 4.87 3.92 4.57
C ALA A 32 3.93 4.92 3.90
N GLY A 33 2.86 4.44 3.25
CA GLY A 33 1.85 5.28 2.61
C GLY A 33 1.02 6.10 3.60
N GLN A 34 0.75 5.57 4.81
CA GLN A 34 0.13 6.34 5.89
C GLN A 34 1.03 7.48 6.35
N GLY A 35 2.31 7.21 6.64
CA GLY A 35 3.28 8.24 7.03
C GLY A 35 3.51 9.28 5.94
N LEU A 36 3.59 8.87 4.67
CA LEU A 36 3.73 9.81 3.55
C LEU A 36 2.48 10.69 3.39
N ARG A 37 1.28 10.15 3.65
CA ARG A 37 0.02 10.89 3.58
C ARG A 37 -0.11 11.91 4.71
N GLU A 38 0.34 11.57 5.91
CA GLU A 38 0.43 12.48 7.05
C GLU A 38 1.48 13.57 6.81
N PHE A 39 2.63 13.21 6.23
CA PHE A 39 3.67 14.17 5.85
C PHE A 39 3.18 15.17 4.80
N GLN A 40 2.43 14.70 3.80
CA GLN A 40 1.82 15.56 2.78
C GLN A 40 0.77 16.50 3.37
N LYS A 41 -0.07 16.03 4.31
CA LYS A 41 -1.05 16.85 5.04
C LYS A 41 -0.37 17.94 5.87
N ALA A 42 0.65 17.58 6.64
CA ALA A 42 1.45 18.52 7.42
C ALA A 42 2.12 19.58 6.54
N LYS A 43 2.65 19.17 5.38
CA LYS A 43 3.26 20.09 4.40
C LYS A 43 2.24 21.06 3.77
N GLN A 44 0.97 20.66 3.64
CA GLN A 44 -0.10 21.51 3.12
C GLN A 44 -0.72 22.45 4.18
N GLY A 45 -0.21 22.43 5.42
CA GLY A 45 -0.73 23.28 6.50
C GLY A 45 -2.10 22.84 7.01
N GLU A 46 -2.61 21.69 6.57
CA GLU A 46 -3.85 21.08 7.04
C GLU A 46 -3.57 20.30 8.33
N PHE A 47 -3.41 21.04 9.43
CA PHE A 47 -3.31 20.49 10.79
C PHE A 47 -4.68 20.48 11.46
N ASP A 48 -5.73 20.05 10.76
CA ASP A 48 -7.02 19.77 11.39
C ASP A 48 -7.78 18.66 10.62
N GLU A 49 -8.55 17.87 11.34
CA GLU A 49 -9.23 16.62 10.93
C GLU A 49 -8.34 15.40 10.65
N ALA A 50 -7.92 14.77 11.75
CA ALA A 50 -7.61 13.34 11.80
C ALA A 50 -8.88 12.51 11.49
N LYS A 51 -9.21 12.30 10.21
CA LYS A 51 -10.12 11.22 9.80
C LYS A 51 -9.35 9.89 9.81
N PRO A 52 -9.71 8.93 10.68
CA PRO A 52 -9.05 7.64 10.68
C PRO A 52 -9.28 6.99 9.31
N ALA A 53 -8.18 6.63 8.64
CA ALA A 53 -8.20 5.89 7.39
C ALA A 53 -8.60 4.43 7.65
N GLU A 54 -9.83 4.20 8.13
CA GLU A 54 -10.46 2.89 8.20
C GLU A 54 -10.98 2.51 6.81
N LYS A 55 -10.06 2.13 5.91
CA LYS A 55 -10.41 1.36 4.71
C LYS A 55 -9.34 0.30 4.45
N SER A 56 -9.53 -0.87 5.05
CA SER A 56 -9.84 -2.13 4.33
C SER A 56 -9.67 -3.33 5.27
N LYS A 57 -10.73 -3.71 5.97
CA LYS A 57 -10.99 -5.13 6.21
C LYS A 57 -12.51 -5.35 6.27
N LYS A 58 -13.03 -6.01 5.23
CA LYS A 58 -14.16 -6.94 5.30
C LYS A 58 -15.52 -6.37 5.76
N ARG A 59 -16.31 -5.85 4.81
CA ARG A 59 -17.79 -5.88 4.86
C ARG A 59 -18.36 -6.41 3.53
N LYS A 60 -18.08 -7.69 3.25
CA LYS A 60 -18.94 -8.56 2.44
C LYS A 60 -19.42 -9.67 3.37
N SER A 61 -20.54 -9.45 4.05
CA SER A 61 -21.53 -10.46 4.47
C SER A 61 -22.49 -9.84 5.49
N THR A 62 -23.78 -10.14 5.31
CA THR A 62 -24.93 -9.94 6.21
C THR A 62 -25.83 -8.72 5.96
N LYS A 63 -27.12 -9.07 5.75
CA LYS A 63 -28.36 -8.28 5.72
C LYS A 63 -28.69 -7.61 4.37
N LYS A 64 -29.87 -7.74 3.76
CA LYS A 64 -31.09 -8.58 3.85
C LYS A 64 -31.97 -8.00 2.74
N SER A 65 -32.30 -8.76 1.70
CA SER A 65 -33.46 -8.58 0.81
C SER A 65 -33.66 -9.89 0.08
#